data_AF-A0A354EFR7-F1
#
_entry.id   AF-A0A354EFR7-F1
#
_cell.length_a   1.000
_cell.length_b   1.000
_cell.length_c   1.000
_cell.angle_alpha   90.00
_cell.angle_beta   90.00
_cell.angle_gamma   90.00
#
_symmetry.space_group_name_H-M   'P 1'
#
loop_
_entity.id
_entity.type
_entity.pdbx_description
1 polymer ?
#
loop_
_entity_poly.entity_id
_entity_poly.type
_entity_poly.pdbx_seq_one_letter_code
_entity_poly.pdbx_strand_id
1 'polypeptide(L)'
;MNTQKIPIVAFVFIMTVLAAACSQGPDRPEEIGRFPINDMEGIITRSGVQIDREITSDGNGSLLVTANEPVTVKLYETGDIHLENAQLIYRAQLRTENVEGQVYLEMWCSFPGKGEFFSRALQSPLSGTMEWSTQETPFLLQKGENPDNVKMNLVINGKGKVWIDDIRLVMAPLR
;
A
#
# COMPACT_ATOMS: atom_id res chain seq x y z
N MET A 1 24.23 52.18 -60.96
CA MET A 1 23.01 51.60 -60.35
C MET A 1 23.39 50.31 -59.66
N ASN A 2 23.03 50.23 -58.38
CA ASN A 2 23.37 49.19 -57.41
C ASN A 2 23.21 47.77 -57.94
N THR A 3 24.12 46.88 -57.54
CA THR A 3 23.74 45.51 -57.20
C THR A 3 24.51 45.06 -55.97
N GLN A 4 23.71 44.77 -54.95
CA GLN A 4 24.03 44.61 -53.56
C GLN A 4 24.47 43.16 -53.31
N LYS A 5 25.57 42.99 -52.58
CA LYS A 5 26.07 41.69 -52.09
C LYS A 5 25.07 41.15 -51.06
N ILE A 6 24.59 39.91 -51.24
CA ILE A 6 23.78 39.19 -50.25
C ILE A 6 24.68 38.15 -49.59
N PRO A 7 25.00 38.24 -48.29
CA PRO A 7 25.58 37.12 -47.56
C PRO A 7 24.47 36.16 -47.13
N ILE A 8 24.61 34.90 -47.51
CA ILE A 8 23.77 33.79 -47.05
C ILE A 8 24.13 33.54 -45.57
N VAL A 9 23.29 34.01 -44.67
CA VAL A 9 23.38 33.69 -43.23
C VAL A 9 22.79 32.30 -43.05
N ALA A 10 23.66 31.31 -42.82
CA ALA A 10 23.27 29.96 -42.46
C ALA A 10 22.65 29.97 -41.05
N PHE A 11 21.33 29.81 -40.98
CA PHE A 11 20.58 29.70 -39.73
C PHE A 11 20.73 28.26 -39.20
N VAL A 12 21.69 28.05 -38.29
CA VAL A 12 21.85 26.77 -37.59
C VAL A 12 20.74 26.65 -36.55
N PHE A 13 19.72 25.84 -36.87
CA PHE A 13 18.63 25.52 -35.98
C PHE A 13 19.13 24.50 -34.93
N ILE A 14 19.60 24.99 -33.80
CA ILE A 14 20.00 24.15 -32.66
C ILE A 14 18.73 23.60 -32.02
N MET A 15 18.42 22.34 -32.32
CA MET A 15 17.32 21.59 -31.71
C MET A 15 17.74 21.20 -30.28
N THR A 16 17.41 22.03 -29.30
CA THR A 16 17.60 21.72 -27.88
C THR A 16 16.60 20.64 -27.47
N VAL A 17 17.07 19.40 -27.38
CA VAL A 17 16.35 18.29 -26.77
C VAL A 17 16.30 18.55 -25.26
N LEU A 18 15.19 19.13 -24.78
CA LEU A 18 14.87 19.18 -23.36
C LEU A 18 14.53 17.76 -22.90
N ALA A 19 15.51 17.03 -22.38
CA ALA A 19 15.26 15.85 -21.59
C ALA A 19 14.54 16.27 -20.32
N ALA A 20 13.22 16.06 -20.27
CA ALA A 20 12.44 16.17 -19.05
C ALA A 20 12.83 15.02 -18.12
N ALA A 21 13.93 15.20 -17.38
CA ALA A 21 14.26 14.37 -16.24
C ALA A 21 13.24 14.69 -15.14
N CYS A 22 12.19 13.90 -15.03
CA CYS A 22 11.31 13.91 -13.87
C CYS A 22 12.13 13.49 -12.64
N SER A 23 12.75 14.44 -11.94
CA SER A 23 13.34 14.19 -10.63
C SER A 23 12.19 13.88 -9.66
N GLN A 24 12.07 12.63 -9.24
CA GLN A 24 11.24 12.28 -8.08
C GLN A 24 11.85 13.00 -6.88
N GLY A 25 11.20 14.07 -6.42
CA GLY A 25 11.66 14.82 -5.25
C GLY A 25 11.52 14.00 -3.96
N PRO A 26 12.29 14.33 -2.91
CA PRO A 26 12.35 13.58 -1.65
C PRO A 26 11.05 13.56 -0.83
N ASP A 27 10.01 14.29 -1.26
CA ASP A 27 8.76 14.48 -0.51
C ASP A 27 7.60 13.55 -0.94
N ARG A 28 7.84 12.60 -1.85
CA ARG A 28 6.77 11.75 -2.40
C ARG A 28 6.71 10.41 -1.68
N PRO A 29 5.49 9.88 -1.41
CA PRO A 29 5.35 8.52 -0.91
C PRO A 29 6.00 7.51 -1.86
N GLU A 30 6.78 6.59 -1.31
CA GLU A 30 7.49 5.53 -2.02
C GLU A 30 6.91 4.17 -1.62
N GLU A 31 6.62 3.32 -2.61
CA GLU A 31 6.22 1.93 -2.34
C GLU A 31 7.46 1.11 -1.98
N ILE A 32 7.49 0.58 -0.76
CA ILE A 32 8.61 -0.22 -0.25
C ILE A 32 8.28 -1.72 -0.17
N GLY A 33 7.03 -2.08 -0.43
CA GLY A 33 6.59 -3.47 -0.49
C GLY A 33 5.25 -3.61 -1.20
N ARG A 34 5.14 -4.65 -2.03
CA ARG A 34 3.90 -5.05 -2.71
C ARG A 34 3.66 -6.52 -2.49
N PHE A 35 2.43 -6.85 -2.10
CA PHE A 35 2.01 -8.21 -1.76
C PHE A 35 0.77 -8.56 -2.58
N PRO A 36 0.93 -8.91 -3.86
CA PRO A 36 -0.20 -9.25 -4.72
C PRO A 36 -0.94 -10.48 -4.17
N ILE A 37 -2.26 -10.54 -4.37
CA ILE A 37 -3.07 -11.71 -3.98
C ILE A 37 -3.51 -12.47 -5.22
N ASN A 38 -2.55 -13.20 -5.81
CA ASN A 38 -2.77 -14.08 -6.96
C ASN A 38 -2.90 -15.56 -6.56
N ASP A 39 -2.37 -15.92 -5.40
CA ASP A 39 -2.49 -17.23 -4.78
C ASP A 39 -2.34 -17.14 -3.26
N MET A 40 -2.20 -18.28 -2.58
CA MET A 40 -2.08 -18.36 -1.13
C MET A 40 -0.62 -18.28 -0.63
N GLU A 41 0.37 -18.03 -1.49
CA GLU A 41 1.77 -17.89 -1.10
C GLU A 41 1.94 -16.70 -0.16
N GLY A 42 2.78 -16.84 0.88
CA GLY A 42 3.02 -15.80 1.88
C GLY A 42 1.88 -15.55 2.87
N ILE A 43 0.60 -15.80 2.52
CA ILE A 43 -0.55 -15.58 3.42
C ILE A 43 -0.47 -16.52 4.63
N ILE A 44 -0.50 -15.98 5.84
CA ILE A 44 -0.31 -16.76 7.07
C ILE A 44 -1.57 -17.52 7.49
N THR A 45 -2.73 -16.85 7.51
CA THR A 45 -4.01 -17.50 7.84
C THR A 45 -4.44 -18.42 6.70
N ARG A 46 -4.80 -19.68 7.02
CA ARG A 46 -5.18 -20.70 6.03
C ARG A 46 -6.64 -21.16 6.11
N SER A 47 -7.31 -20.94 7.24
CA SER A 47 -8.69 -21.35 7.48
C SER A 47 -9.65 -20.17 7.28
N GLY A 48 -10.82 -20.43 6.68
CA GLY A 48 -11.86 -19.40 6.49
C GLY A 48 -11.52 -18.36 5.41
N VAL A 49 -10.49 -18.61 4.62
CA VAL A 49 -10.01 -17.74 3.54
C VAL A 49 -9.84 -18.54 2.25
N GLN A 50 -10.03 -17.90 1.11
CA GLN A 50 -9.82 -18.48 -0.21
C GLN A 50 -9.49 -17.40 -1.24
N ILE A 51 -8.83 -17.80 -2.32
CA ILE A 51 -8.57 -16.89 -3.44
C ILE A 51 -9.81 -16.81 -4.31
N ASP A 52 -10.26 -15.59 -4.57
CA ASP A 52 -11.31 -15.27 -5.53
C ASP A 52 -10.65 -14.63 -6.76
N ARG A 53 -10.77 -15.28 -7.91
CA ARG A 53 -10.16 -14.81 -9.17
C ARG A 53 -11.10 -13.92 -9.98
N GLU A 54 -12.37 -13.84 -9.61
CA GLU A 54 -13.39 -13.09 -10.33
C GLU A 54 -13.59 -11.71 -9.69
N ILE A 55 -13.63 -11.66 -8.36
CA ILE A 55 -13.76 -10.42 -7.60
C ILE A 55 -12.36 -9.94 -7.23
N THR A 56 -11.83 -8.98 -7.99
CA THR A 56 -10.49 -8.41 -7.78
C THR A 56 -10.50 -6.92 -8.08
N SER A 57 -9.64 -6.17 -7.40
CA SER A 57 -9.44 -4.74 -7.62
C SER A 57 -8.34 -4.46 -8.64
N ASP A 58 -7.39 -5.39 -8.82
CA ASP A 58 -6.20 -5.21 -9.65
C ASP A 58 -6.09 -6.18 -10.85
N GLY A 59 -6.98 -7.18 -10.93
CA GLY A 59 -7.02 -8.17 -12.01
C GLY A 59 -6.24 -9.46 -11.73
N ASN A 60 -5.54 -9.58 -10.60
CA ASN A 60 -4.71 -10.74 -10.25
C ASN A 60 -5.43 -11.75 -9.35
N GLY A 61 -6.51 -11.34 -8.71
CA GLY A 61 -7.26 -12.10 -7.70
C GLY A 61 -7.46 -11.27 -6.45
N SER A 62 -8.14 -11.82 -5.45
CA SER A 62 -8.20 -11.24 -4.11
C SER A 62 -8.39 -12.33 -3.06
N LEU A 63 -8.18 -11.99 -1.79
CA LEU A 63 -8.45 -12.90 -0.69
C LEU A 63 -9.87 -12.67 -0.20
N LEU A 64 -10.75 -13.65 -0.43
CA LEU A 64 -12.06 -13.71 0.20
C LEU A 64 -11.94 -14.33 1.60
N VAL A 65 -12.38 -13.58 2.60
CA VAL A 65 -12.57 -14.02 3.98
C VAL A 65 -14.07 -14.18 4.24
N THR A 66 -14.49 -15.36 4.70
CA THR A 66 -15.86 -15.56 5.21
C THR A 66 -15.81 -15.70 6.72
N ALA A 67 -16.20 -14.64 7.43
CA ALA A 67 -16.20 -14.59 8.88
C ALA A 67 -17.59 -14.96 9.42
N ASN A 68 -17.64 -15.94 10.33
CA ASN A 68 -18.86 -16.29 11.08
C ASN A 68 -18.86 -15.68 12.50
N GLU A 69 -17.69 -15.25 12.97
CA GLU A 69 -17.42 -14.66 14.27
C GLU A 69 -16.20 -13.72 14.16
N PRO A 70 -15.93 -12.86 15.15
CA PRO A 70 -14.78 -11.98 15.13
C PRO A 70 -13.47 -12.73 14.87
N VAL A 71 -12.69 -12.27 13.89
CA VAL A 71 -11.46 -12.92 13.45
C VAL A 71 -10.41 -11.89 13.02
N THR A 72 -9.15 -12.19 13.34
CA THR A 72 -7.99 -11.52 12.75
C THR A 72 -7.35 -12.45 11.73
N VAL A 73 -7.34 -12.02 10.47
CA VAL A 73 -6.64 -12.69 9.38
C VAL A 73 -5.23 -12.16 9.33
N LYS A 74 -4.25 -13.02 9.64
CA LYS A 74 -2.82 -12.73 9.51
C LYS A 74 -2.45 -12.90 8.06
N LEU A 75 -1.95 -11.84 7.43
CA LEU A 75 -1.64 -11.85 6.00
C LEU A 75 -0.16 -12.09 5.80
N TYR A 76 0.66 -11.05 5.91
CA TYR A 76 2.08 -11.11 5.59
C TYR A 76 2.93 -10.58 6.75
N GLU A 77 4.16 -11.07 6.80
CA GLU A 77 5.23 -10.54 7.63
C GLU A 77 6.43 -10.24 6.73
N THR A 78 7.15 -9.16 7.04
CA THR A 78 8.22 -8.64 6.16
C THR A 78 9.62 -8.94 6.67
N GLY A 79 9.79 -9.17 7.97
CA GLY A 79 11.10 -9.04 8.61
C GLY A 79 11.56 -7.58 8.64
N ASP A 80 12.87 -7.37 8.71
CA ASP A 80 13.47 -6.04 8.76
C ASP A 80 13.29 -5.32 7.43
N ILE A 81 12.70 -4.12 7.48
CA ILE A 81 12.44 -3.27 6.32
C ILE A 81 13.45 -2.12 6.19
N HIS A 82 14.43 -2.05 7.09
CA HIS A 82 15.49 -1.05 7.15
C HIS A 82 14.98 0.40 7.05
N LEU A 83 13.93 0.71 7.82
CA LEU A 83 13.24 2.00 7.75
C LEU A 83 13.15 2.66 9.13
N GLU A 84 13.52 3.93 9.22
CA GLU A 84 13.31 4.79 10.39
C GLU A 84 13.04 6.24 9.95
N ASN A 85 12.63 7.10 10.89
CA ASN A 85 12.40 8.53 10.64
C ASN A 85 11.45 8.79 9.45
N ALA A 86 10.35 8.02 9.39
CA ALA A 86 9.39 8.02 8.31
C ALA A 86 7.99 7.62 8.81
N GLN A 87 6.97 7.89 8.01
CA GLN A 87 5.64 7.35 8.21
C GLN A 87 5.52 6.08 7.35
N LEU A 88 5.40 4.93 8.01
CA LEU A 88 5.08 3.67 7.35
C LEU A 88 3.57 3.55 7.21
N ILE A 89 3.07 3.22 6.02
CA ILE A 89 1.65 3.14 5.72
C ILE A 89 1.37 1.75 5.17
N TYR A 90 0.54 0.98 5.88
CA TYR A 90 -0.07 -0.22 5.33
C TYR A 90 -1.36 0.18 4.61
N ARG A 91 -1.40 -0.05 3.30
CA ARG A 91 -2.50 0.25 2.39
C ARG A 91 -3.05 -1.05 1.77
N ALA A 92 -4.37 -1.13 1.61
CA ALA A 92 -5.01 -2.17 0.83
C ALA A 92 -6.36 -1.70 0.25
N GLN A 93 -6.85 -2.40 -0.76
CA GLN A 93 -8.22 -2.30 -1.24
C GLN A 93 -9.11 -3.27 -0.46
N LEU A 94 -10.22 -2.78 0.10
CA LEU A 94 -11.23 -3.59 0.78
C LEU A 94 -12.60 -3.48 0.12
N ARG A 95 -13.31 -4.60 0.04
CA ARG A 95 -14.73 -4.71 -0.33
C ARG A 95 -15.43 -5.55 0.73
N THR A 96 -16.68 -5.22 1.06
CA THR A 96 -17.46 -5.98 2.05
C THR A 96 -18.82 -6.38 1.52
N GLU A 97 -19.33 -7.52 1.97
CA GLU A 97 -20.71 -7.97 1.71
C GLU A 97 -21.34 -8.45 3.02
N ASN A 98 -22.47 -7.83 3.37
CA ASN A 98 -23.29 -8.17 4.53
C ASN A 98 -22.50 -8.26 5.84
N VAL A 99 -21.53 -7.36 6.03
CA VAL A 99 -20.77 -7.30 7.28
C VAL A 99 -21.65 -6.76 8.41
N GLU A 100 -21.88 -7.60 9.42
CA GLU A 100 -22.42 -7.21 10.72
C GLU A 100 -21.25 -7.04 11.69
N GLY A 101 -20.78 -5.80 11.86
CA GLY A 101 -19.59 -5.48 12.66
C GLY A 101 -18.69 -4.46 11.98
N GLN A 102 -17.40 -4.47 12.32
CA GLN A 102 -16.40 -3.54 11.77
C GLN A 102 -15.23 -4.28 11.13
N VAL A 103 -14.74 -3.76 10.01
CA VAL A 103 -13.59 -4.28 9.28
C VAL A 103 -12.53 -3.20 9.14
N TYR A 104 -11.28 -3.50 9.48
CA TYR A 104 -10.18 -2.55 9.38
C TYR A 104 -8.81 -3.23 9.24
N LEU A 105 -7.86 -2.49 8.69
CA LEU A 105 -6.46 -2.88 8.65
C LEU A 105 -5.80 -2.72 10.02
N GLU A 106 -4.92 -3.65 10.35
CA GLU A 106 -4.07 -3.60 11.53
C GLU A 106 -2.63 -3.90 11.13
N MET A 107 -1.70 -3.08 11.62
CA MET A 107 -0.27 -3.25 11.40
C MET A 107 0.43 -3.36 12.75
N TRP A 108 1.31 -4.35 12.91
CA TRP A 108 2.19 -4.48 14.08
C TRP A 108 3.64 -4.29 13.65
N CYS A 109 4.36 -3.47 14.40
CA CYS A 109 5.80 -3.25 14.24
C CYS A 109 6.52 -3.79 15.48
N SER A 110 7.42 -4.76 15.29
CA SER A 110 8.32 -5.28 16.32
C SER A 110 9.61 -4.48 16.32
N PHE A 111 10.09 -4.10 17.50
CA PHE A 111 11.33 -3.35 17.67
C PHE A 111 12.29 -4.09 18.61
N PRO A 112 13.56 -4.29 18.20
CA PRO A 112 14.56 -4.95 19.02
C PRO A 112 14.67 -4.34 20.42
N GLY A 113 14.43 -5.16 21.45
CA GLY A 113 14.53 -4.76 22.86
C GLY A 113 13.44 -3.81 23.37
N LYS A 114 12.49 -3.39 22.54
CA LYS A 114 11.38 -2.49 22.92
C LYS A 114 10.00 -3.17 22.89
N GLY A 115 9.86 -4.27 22.18
CA GLY A 115 8.61 -5.02 22.04
C GLY A 115 7.81 -4.66 20.79
N GLU A 116 6.52 -5.00 20.77
CA GLU A 116 5.64 -4.78 19.62
C GLU A 116 4.63 -3.65 19.87
N PHE A 117 4.39 -2.86 18.84
CA PHE A 117 3.43 -1.76 18.84
C PHE A 117 2.53 -1.89 17.62
N PHE A 118 1.29 -1.40 17.72
CA PHE A 118 0.31 -1.54 16.63
C PHE A 118 -0.30 -0.22 16.21
N SER A 119 -0.75 -0.19 14.95
CA SER A 119 -1.65 0.81 14.39
C SER A 119 -2.89 0.14 13.83
N ARG A 120 -4.05 0.78 13.97
CA ARG A 120 -5.34 0.28 13.48
C ARG A 120 -6.11 1.42 12.81
N ALA A 121 -6.74 1.13 11.67
CA ALA A 121 -7.59 2.06 10.94
C ALA A 121 -8.97 2.28 11.59
N LEU A 122 -9.04 2.58 12.89
CA LEU A 122 -10.29 2.70 13.64
C LEU A 122 -11.10 3.97 13.33
N GLN A 123 -10.54 4.92 12.60
CA GLN A 123 -11.22 6.18 12.28
C GLN A 123 -12.30 6.01 11.20
N SER A 124 -12.19 4.99 10.36
CA SER A 124 -13.11 4.73 9.24
C SER A 124 -13.24 3.24 8.92
N PRO A 125 -13.63 2.39 9.89
CA PRO A 125 -13.83 0.97 9.62
C PRO A 125 -14.98 0.77 8.63
N LEU A 126 -14.89 -0.27 7.80
CA LEU A 126 -15.96 -0.67 6.90
C LEU A 126 -17.00 -1.52 7.64
N SER A 127 -18.26 -1.42 7.20
CA SER A 127 -19.40 -2.19 7.70
C SER A 127 -20.45 -2.35 6.61
N GLY A 128 -21.36 -3.31 6.75
CA GLY A 128 -22.39 -3.59 5.75
C GLY A 128 -21.82 -4.07 4.41
N THR A 129 -22.47 -3.70 3.32
CA THR A 129 -22.03 -4.00 1.95
C THR A 129 -21.44 -2.75 1.33
N MET A 130 -20.16 -2.81 0.96
CA MET A 130 -19.39 -1.70 0.41
C MET A 130 -18.61 -2.17 -0.81
N GLU A 131 -18.63 -1.37 -1.87
CA GLU A 131 -17.73 -1.56 -3.01
C GLU A 131 -16.27 -1.27 -2.63
N TRP A 132 -15.36 -1.60 -3.54
CA TRP A 132 -13.92 -1.41 -3.34
C TRP A 132 -13.58 0.00 -2.85
N SER A 133 -12.86 0.08 -1.73
CA SER A 133 -12.35 1.32 -1.17
C SER A 133 -10.93 1.13 -0.64
N THR A 134 -10.09 2.15 -0.82
CA THR A 134 -8.73 2.15 -0.26
C THR A 134 -8.81 2.38 1.25
N GLN A 135 -8.15 1.52 2.01
CA GLN A 135 -7.99 1.65 3.45
C GLN A 135 -6.50 1.76 3.78
N GLU A 136 -6.17 2.55 4.80
CA GLU A 136 -4.80 2.79 5.23
C GLU A 136 -4.70 2.80 6.75
N THR A 137 -3.60 2.27 7.28
CA THR A 137 -3.21 2.45 8.68
C THR A 137 -1.75 2.94 8.77
N PRO A 138 -1.53 4.21 9.15
CA PRO A 138 -0.18 4.75 9.28
C PRO A 138 0.46 4.39 10.62
N PHE A 139 1.79 4.26 10.64
CA PHE A 139 2.61 4.09 11.83
C PHE A 139 3.80 5.04 11.73
N LEU A 140 3.98 5.86 12.76
CA LEU A 140 5.05 6.84 12.82
C LEU A 140 6.32 6.18 13.35
N LEU A 141 7.40 6.20 12.56
CA LEU A 141 8.73 5.75 12.97
C LEU A 141 9.60 6.99 13.21
N GLN A 142 10.03 7.19 14.45
CA GLN A 142 10.99 8.25 14.77
C GLN A 142 12.42 7.83 14.41
N LYS A 143 13.36 8.77 14.50
CA LYS A 143 14.78 8.46 14.38
C LYS A 143 15.21 7.47 15.48
N GLY A 144 15.89 6.38 15.11
CA GLY A 144 16.26 5.29 16.02
C GLY A 144 15.14 4.27 16.27
N GLU A 145 14.00 4.39 15.56
CA GLU A 145 12.92 3.41 15.56
C GLU A 145 12.91 2.68 14.22
N ASN A 146 13.68 1.59 14.16
CA ASN A 146 13.71 0.69 13.03
C ASN A 146 13.11 -0.66 13.44
N PRO A 147 11.95 -1.06 12.89
CA PRO A 147 11.33 -2.32 13.23
C PRO A 147 12.04 -3.49 12.54
N ASP A 148 12.24 -4.58 13.29
CA ASP A 148 12.83 -5.83 12.77
C ASP A 148 11.79 -6.80 12.20
N ASN A 149 10.50 -6.47 12.34
CA ASN A 149 9.41 -7.13 11.67
C ASN A 149 8.18 -6.22 11.57
N VAL A 150 7.52 -6.21 10.40
CA VAL A 150 6.19 -5.63 10.23
C VAL A 150 5.20 -6.72 9.84
N LYS A 151 4.11 -6.82 10.62
CA LYS A 151 3.00 -7.75 10.41
C LYS A 151 1.78 -7.01 9.90
N MET A 152 1.19 -7.49 8.80
CA MET A 152 -0.01 -6.93 8.19
C MET A 152 -1.19 -7.87 8.44
N ASN A 153 -2.25 -7.33 9.03
CA ASN A 153 -3.46 -8.06 9.39
C ASN A 153 -4.71 -7.38 8.83
N LEU A 154 -5.75 -8.18 8.59
CA LEU A 154 -7.12 -7.71 8.42
C LEU A 154 -7.93 -8.15 9.64
N VAL A 155 -8.57 -7.19 10.31
CA VAL A 155 -9.44 -7.49 11.46
C VAL A 155 -10.89 -7.36 11.04
N ILE A 156 -11.68 -8.39 11.33
CA ILE A 156 -13.12 -8.44 11.14
C ILE A 156 -13.74 -8.63 12.52
N ASN A 157 -14.22 -7.57 13.14
CA ASN A 157 -14.91 -7.61 14.41
C ASN A 157 -16.41 -7.82 14.18
N GLY A 158 -16.78 -9.02 13.74
CA GLY A 158 -18.13 -9.34 13.33
C GLY A 158 -18.21 -10.57 12.43
N LYS A 159 -19.27 -10.64 11.63
CA LYS A 159 -19.47 -11.69 10.61
C LYS A 159 -19.81 -11.07 9.25
N GLY A 160 -19.64 -11.82 8.18
CA GLY A 160 -19.87 -11.38 6.80
C GLY A 160 -18.73 -11.80 5.88
N LYS A 161 -18.75 -11.29 4.64
CA LYS A 161 -17.67 -11.52 3.68
C LYS A 161 -16.85 -10.25 3.48
N VAL A 162 -15.54 -10.43 3.38
CA VAL A 162 -14.60 -9.35 3.11
C VAL A 162 -13.63 -9.82 2.04
N TRP A 163 -13.42 -9.00 1.03
CA TRP A 163 -12.32 -9.15 0.10
C TRP A 163 -11.24 -8.12 0.41
N ILE A 164 -10.00 -8.56 0.42
CA ILE A 164 -8.82 -7.70 0.50
C ILE A 164 -7.93 -7.95 -0.72
N ASP A 165 -7.38 -6.88 -1.26
CA ASP A 165 -6.53 -6.89 -2.45
C ASP A 165 -5.56 -5.69 -2.48
N ASP A 166 -4.63 -5.66 -3.43
CA ASP A 166 -3.64 -4.60 -3.66
C ASP A 166 -2.91 -4.15 -2.37
N ILE A 167 -2.40 -5.13 -1.61
CA ILE A 167 -1.72 -4.87 -0.33
C ILE A 167 -0.33 -4.28 -0.60
N ARG A 168 -0.07 -3.12 0.04
CA ARG A 168 1.17 -2.36 -0.10
C ARG A 168 1.67 -1.84 1.23
N LEU A 169 2.99 -1.77 1.34
CA LEU A 169 3.68 -0.92 2.30
C LEU A 169 4.23 0.30 1.56
N VAL A 170 3.87 1.47 2.07
CA VAL A 170 4.26 2.76 1.52
C VAL A 170 5.00 3.54 2.59
N MET A 171 6.17 4.08 2.26
CA MET A 171 6.90 5.03 3.07
C MET A 171 6.48 6.44 2.66
N ALA A 172 6.23 7.31 3.63
CA ALA A 172 6.11 8.75 3.42
C ALA A 172 7.08 9.50 4.34
N PRO A 173 7.74 10.57 3.87
CA PRO A 173 8.57 11.42 4.72
C PRO A 173 7.78 12.06 5.86
N LEU A 174 8.44 12.27 7.00
CA LEU A 174 7.87 13.06 8.09
C LEU A 174 7.79 14.53 7.67
N ARG A 175 6.62 15.15 7.88
CA ARG A 175 6.41 16.59 7.66
C ARG A 175 6.89 17.42 8.84
#